data_AF-A0A9P6IFA6-F1
#
_entry.id   AF-A0A9P6IFA6-F1
#
_cell.length_a   1.000
_cell.length_b   1.000
_cell.length_c   1.000
_cell.angle_alpha   90.00
_cell.angle_beta   90.00
_cell.angle_gamma   90.00
#
_symmetry.space_group_name_H-M   'P 1'
#
loop_
_entity.id
_entity.type
_entity.pdbx_description
1 polymer ?
#
loop_
_entity_poly.entity_id
_entity_poly.type
_entity_poly.pdbx_seq_one_letter_code
_entity_poly.pdbx_strand_id
1 'polypeptide(L)'
;MRDRNLQADIDRLYRARGYLEDENFRAANAAIQSLIDEKEKWEQWESLQTYKTISLQIREKMLEAAVESIEENIEVLQEKMEQSPWDQKSHYDYLKPPDSDDETEEDTDSRDTTDQESNHGFLGNPDSGNEVETEEDEEVESLHSGDVERR
;
A
#
# COMPACT_ATOMS: atom_id res chain seq x y z
N MET A 1 -1.55 11.31 14.42
CA MET A 1 -1.08 9.90 14.43
C MET A 1 -0.06 9.66 13.33
N ARG A 2 -0.31 10.11 12.08
CA ARG A 2 0.67 10.11 10.97
C ARG A 2 2.06 10.60 11.40
N ASP A 3 2.16 11.83 11.91
CA ASP A 3 3.48 12.44 12.21
C ASP A 3 4.23 11.68 13.30
N ARG A 4 3.51 11.09 14.26
CA ARG A 4 4.11 10.24 15.30
C ARG A 4 4.69 8.95 14.71
N ASN A 5 4.01 8.36 13.73
CA ASN A 5 4.49 7.15 13.07
C ASN A 5 5.67 7.49 12.14
N LEU A 6 5.60 8.59 11.38
CA LEU A 6 6.72 9.08 10.57
C LEU A 6 7.95 9.35 11.44
N GLN A 7 7.78 10.01 12.59
CA GLN A 7 8.88 10.24 13.53
C GLN A 7 9.44 8.93 14.08
N ALA A 8 8.59 7.94 14.41
CA ALA A 8 9.05 6.65 14.89
C ALA A 8 9.87 5.90 13.83
N ASP A 9 9.50 6.02 12.55
CA ASP A 9 10.25 5.45 11.44
C ASP A 9 11.61 6.15 11.26
N ILE A 10 11.63 7.49 11.28
CA ILE A 10 12.85 8.31 11.23
C ILE A 10 13.80 7.92 12.38
N ASP A 11 13.30 7.80 13.60
CA ASP A 11 14.13 7.43 14.77
C ASP A 11 14.76 6.04 14.61
N ARG A 12 14.03 5.08 14.02
CA ARG A 12 14.56 3.73 13.75
C ARG A 12 15.61 3.76 12.63
N LEU A 13 15.42 4.58 11.60
CA LEU A 13 16.39 4.78 10.52
C LEU A 13 17.70 5.40 11.05
N TYR A 14 17.61 6.41 11.93
CA TYR A 14 18.80 6.95 12.60
C TYR A 14 19.54 5.90 13.44
N ARG A 15 18.81 5.02 14.14
CA ARG A 15 19.45 3.90 14.87
C ARG A 15 20.13 2.93 13.92
N ALA A 16 19.47 2.57 12.81
CA ALA A 16 20.05 1.69 11.80
C ALA A 16 21.35 2.28 11.23
N ARG A 17 21.36 3.59 10.92
CA ARG A 17 22.56 4.32 10.49
C ARG A 17 23.67 4.28 11.53
N GLY A 18 23.37 4.57 12.81
CA GLY A 18 24.35 4.47 13.89
C GLY A 18 24.94 3.06 14.03
N TYR A 19 24.12 2.02 13.87
CA TYR A 19 24.62 0.65 13.84
C TYR A 19 25.52 0.35 12.63
N LEU A 20 25.32 1.00 11.49
CA LEU A 20 26.22 0.86 10.34
C LEU A 20 27.56 1.57 10.58
N GLU A 21 27.54 2.73 11.24
CA GLU A 21 28.76 3.45 11.66
C GLU A 21 29.58 2.62 12.66
N ASP A 22 28.91 1.88 13.55
CA ASP A 22 29.53 0.95 14.51
C ASP A 22 29.90 -0.42 13.89
N GLU A 23 29.75 -0.60 12.57
CA GLU A 23 29.94 -1.87 11.84
C GLU A 23 29.07 -3.04 12.37
N ASN A 24 27.98 -2.72 13.08
CA ASN A 24 27.04 -3.68 13.65
C ASN A 24 25.89 -3.98 12.68
N PHE A 25 26.23 -4.65 11.57
CA PHE A 25 25.29 -5.03 10.51
C PHE A 25 24.08 -5.82 11.01
N ARG A 26 24.26 -6.64 12.06
CA ARG A 26 23.18 -7.44 12.64
C ARG A 26 22.15 -6.55 13.30
N ALA A 27 22.58 -5.59 14.10
CA ALA A 27 21.67 -4.64 14.75
C ALA A 27 21.04 -3.70 13.73
N ALA A 28 21.79 -3.23 12.73
CA ALA A 28 21.26 -2.44 11.62
C ALA A 28 20.15 -3.18 10.87
N ASN A 29 20.39 -4.44 10.48
CA ASN A 29 19.39 -5.24 9.78
C ASN A 29 18.17 -5.54 10.65
N ALA A 30 18.34 -5.77 11.96
CA ALA A 30 17.22 -5.97 12.87
C ALA A 30 16.34 -4.71 13.00
N ALA A 31 16.94 -3.52 13.02
CA ALA A 31 16.21 -2.26 13.03
C ALA A 31 15.38 -2.10 11.75
N ILE A 32 15.97 -2.36 10.57
CA ILE A 32 15.26 -2.30 9.29
C ILE A 32 14.19 -3.39 9.18
N GLN A 33 14.44 -4.61 9.67
CA GLN A 33 13.45 -5.69 9.65
C GLN A 33 12.20 -5.32 10.44
N SER A 34 12.35 -4.64 11.58
CA SER A 34 11.19 -4.17 12.35
C SER A 34 10.32 -3.18 11.57
N LEU A 35 10.92 -2.36 10.68
CA LEU A 35 10.19 -1.48 9.78
C LEU A 35 9.49 -2.28 8.68
N ILE A 36 10.15 -3.27 8.09
CA ILE A 36 9.57 -4.16 7.08
C ILE A 36 8.30 -4.84 7.62
N ASP A 37 8.39 -5.47 8.78
CA ASP A 37 7.28 -6.20 9.40
C ASP A 37 6.09 -5.26 9.70
N GLU A 38 6.39 -4.04 10.15
CA GLU A 38 5.37 -3.02 10.36
C GLU A 38 4.75 -2.57 9.03
N LYS A 39 5.54 -2.25 8.00
CA LYS A 39 4.97 -1.80 6.72
C LYS A 39 4.16 -2.88 6.00
N GLU A 40 4.55 -4.14 6.13
CA GLU A 40 3.80 -5.28 5.61
C GLU A 40 2.44 -5.43 6.29
N LYS A 41 2.40 -5.33 7.63
CA LYS A 41 1.15 -5.40 8.40
C LYS A 41 0.15 -4.29 8.06
N TRP A 42 0.65 -3.11 7.68
CA TRP A 42 -0.18 -1.94 7.35
C TRP A 42 -0.35 -1.75 5.84
N GLU A 43 0.09 -2.71 5.02
CA GLU A 43 -0.01 -2.69 3.56
C GLU A 43 0.59 -1.43 2.90
N GLN A 44 1.65 -0.87 3.50
CA GLN A 44 2.35 0.31 3.00
C GLN A 44 3.41 -0.10 1.97
N TRP A 45 2.96 -0.57 0.81
CA TRP A 45 3.79 -1.24 -0.20
C TRP A 45 4.97 -0.41 -0.72
N GLU A 46 4.77 0.89 -0.92
CA GLU A 46 5.84 1.80 -1.39
C GLU A 46 7.01 1.82 -0.40
N SER A 47 6.74 2.12 0.87
CA SER A 47 7.75 2.14 1.93
C SER A 47 8.34 0.75 2.19
N LEU A 48 7.53 -0.31 2.07
CA LEU A 48 7.98 -1.68 2.25
C LEU A 48 9.11 -2.04 1.28
N GLN A 49 8.98 -1.68 -0.01
CA GLN A 49 10.01 -1.98 -1.01
C GLN A 49 11.32 -1.25 -0.69
N THR A 50 11.26 0.00 -0.28
CA THR A 50 12.46 0.76 0.11
C THR A 50 13.18 0.09 1.27
N TYR A 51 12.47 -0.34 2.33
CA TYR A 51 13.12 -1.00 3.45
C TYR A 51 13.66 -2.39 3.10
N LYS A 52 13.01 -3.14 2.21
CA LYS A 52 13.54 -4.41 1.68
C LYS A 52 14.84 -4.19 0.91
N THR A 53 14.93 -3.13 0.11
CA THR A 53 16.17 -2.73 -0.60
C THR A 53 17.28 -2.38 0.38
N ILE A 54 17.00 -1.57 1.40
CA ILE A 54 17.99 -1.22 2.43
C ILE A 54 18.47 -2.48 3.16
N SER A 55 17.56 -3.37 3.56
CA SER A 55 17.93 -4.65 4.19
C SER A 55 18.81 -5.51 3.28
N LEU A 56 18.58 -5.52 1.97
CA LEU A 56 19.44 -6.20 1.01
C LEU A 56 20.84 -5.57 0.98
N GLN A 57 20.95 -4.24 0.86
CA GLN A 57 22.24 -3.53 0.86
C GLN A 57 23.05 -3.80 2.13
N ILE A 58 22.40 -3.81 3.31
CA ILE A 58 23.05 -4.15 4.58
C ILE A 58 23.58 -5.59 4.58
N ARG A 59 22.78 -6.55 4.09
CA ARG A 59 23.18 -7.98 4.01
C ARG A 59 24.36 -8.19 3.05
N GLU A 60 24.36 -7.48 1.94
CA GLU A 60 25.45 -7.49 0.94
C GLU A 60 26.65 -6.63 1.35
N LYS A 61 26.63 -6.01 2.55
CA LYS A 61 27.67 -5.10 3.07
C LYS A 61 27.97 -3.92 2.14
N MET A 62 26.96 -3.49 1.38
CA MET A 62 27.00 -2.28 0.57
C MET A 62 26.79 -1.06 1.49
N LEU A 63 27.78 -0.77 2.32
CA LEU A 63 27.69 0.23 3.39
C LEU A 63 27.28 1.62 2.88
N GLU A 64 27.99 2.13 1.87
CA GLU A 64 27.75 3.46 1.31
C GLU A 64 26.33 3.57 0.73
N ALA A 65 25.92 2.60 -0.08
CA ALA A 65 24.57 2.55 -0.64
C ALA A 65 23.48 2.42 0.44
N ALA A 66 23.72 1.63 1.48
CA ALA A 66 22.78 1.48 2.59
C ALA A 66 22.63 2.78 3.38
N VAL A 67 23.74 3.48 3.66
CA VAL A 67 23.72 4.77 4.36
C VAL A 67 23.01 5.83 3.52
N GLU A 68 23.36 5.96 2.24
CA GLU A 68 22.72 6.90 1.31
C GLU A 68 21.21 6.63 1.22
N SER A 69 20.81 5.36 1.05
CA SER A 69 19.39 4.98 0.98
C SER A 69 18.63 5.26 2.29
N ILE A 70 19.31 5.16 3.44
CA ILE A 70 18.73 5.51 4.74
C ILE A 70 18.58 7.04 4.86
N GLU A 71 19.60 7.81 4.48
CA GLU A 71 19.59 9.27 4.56
C GLU A 71 18.53 9.88 3.63
N GLU A 72 18.45 9.42 2.38
CA GLU A 72 17.41 9.82 1.43
C GLU A 72 16.01 9.51 1.98
N ASN A 73 15.81 8.32 2.57
CA ASN A 73 14.51 7.98 3.13
C ASN A 73 14.13 8.87 4.32
N ILE A 74 15.09 9.26 5.15
CA ILE A 74 14.86 10.21 6.25
C ILE A 74 14.40 11.56 5.70
N GLU A 75 15.06 12.08 4.67
CA GLU A 75 14.67 13.33 4.02
C GLU A 75 13.25 13.26 3.46
N VAL A 76 12.91 12.17 2.75
CA VAL A 76 11.55 11.93 2.23
C VAL A 76 10.51 11.88 3.36
N LEU A 77 10.82 11.22 4.48
CA LEU A 77 9.89 11.15 5.62
C LEU A 77 9.73 12.51 6.31
N GLN A 78 10.80 13.31 6.41
CA GLN A 78 10.74 14.67 6.93
C GLN A 78 9.92 15.59 6.02
N GLU A 79 10.12 15.52 4.70
CA GLU A 79 9.30 16.26 3.74
C GLU A 79 7.82 15.84 3.86
N LYS A 80 7.55 14.54 4.01
CA LYS A 80 6.20 14.03 4.28
C LYS A 80 5.62 14.54 5.60
N MET A 81 6.41 14.94 6.59
CA MET A 81 5.90 15.59 7.81
C MET A 81 5.56 17.06 7.58
N GLU A 82 6.25 17.73 6.66
CA GLU A 82 6.00 19.13 6.30
C GLU A 82 4.82 19.30 5.35
N GLN A 83 4.55 18.28 4.51
CA GLN A 83 3.41 18.28 3.59
C GLN A 83 2.06 18.17 4.31
N SER A 84 1.05 18.90 3.81
CA SER A 84 -0.31 18.87 4.36
C SER A 84 -0.87 17.44 4.42
N PRO A 85 -1.53 17.05 5.53
CA PRO A 85 -2.21 15.76 5.65
C PRO A 85 -3.23 15.48 4.54
N TRP A 86 -3.75 16.55 3.91
CA TRP A 86 -4.81 16.53 2.90
C TRP A 86 -4.29 16.55 1.46
N ASP A 87 -2.98 16.75 1.24
CA ASP A 87 -2.36 16.74 -0.10
C ASP A 87 -1.92 15.35 -0.56
N GLN A 88 -2.09 14.31 0.29
CA GLN A 88 -1.81 12.95 -0.13
C GLN A 88 -3.01 12.37 -0.88
N LYS A 89 -2.78 11.99 -2.14
CA LYS A 89 -3.69 11.13 -2.90
C LYS A 89 -4.01 9.90 -2.06
N SER A 90 -5.25 9.83 -1.59
CA SER A 90 -5.78 8.65 -0.92
C SER A 90 -5.80 7.50 -1.93
N HIS A 91 -5.63 6.26 -1.45
CA HIS A 91 -5.88 5.09 -2.29
C HIS A 91 -7.31 5.12 -2.92
N TYR A 92 -8.25 5.80 -2.27
CA TYR A 92 -9.62 6.01 -2.74
C TYR A 92 -9.78 7.17 -3.74
N ASP A 93 -8.75 7.99 -3.96
CA ASP A 93 -8.80 9.14 -4.88
C ASP A 93 -8.85 8.70 -6.36
N TYR A 94 -8.49 7.44 -6.65
CA TYR A 94 -8.63 6.81 -7.95
C TYR A 94 -10.09 6.44 -8.30
N LEU A 95 -11.02 6.53 -7.35
CA LEU A 95 -12.43 6.23 -7.56
C LEU A 95 -13.28 7.48 -7.84
N LYS A 96 -12.69 8.68 -7.88
CA LYS A 96 -13.43 9.85 -8.35
C LYS A 96 -13.55 9.74 -9.88
N PRO A 97 -14.74 9.45 -10.44
CA PRO A 97 -14.91 9.57 -11.88
C PRO A 97 -14.57 11.03 -12.25
N PRO A 98 -13.95 11.28 -13.42
CA PRO A 98 -13.76 12.64 -13.88
C PRO A 98 -15.13 13.32 -13.87
N ASP A 99 -15.21 14.44 -13.14
CA ASP A 99 -16.38 15.31 -13.14
C ASP A 99 -16.78 15.51 -14.60
N SER A 100 -17.95 14.98 -14.94
CA SER A 100 -18.55 15.15 -16.25
C SER A 100 -18.78 16.65 -16.41
N ASP A 101 -18.10 17.26 -17.38
CA ASP A 101 -18.32 18.65 -17.79
C ASP A 101 -19.79 18.80 -18.22
N ASP A 102 -20.69 19.10 -17.29
CA ASP A 102 -22.07 19.48 -17.58
C ASP A 102 -22.11 21.00 -17.77
N GLU A 103 -21.52 21.41 -18.89
CA GLU A 103 -21.79 22.70 -19.53
C GLU A 103 -23.22 22.66 -20.08
N THR A 104 -24.23 22.94 -19.24
CA THR A 104 -25.59 23.23 -19.73
C THR A 104 -26.01 24.62 -19.28
N GLU A 105 -25.54 25.62 -20.02
CA GLU A 105 -26.23 26.89 -20.19
C GLU A 105 -27.50 26.62 -21.01
N GLU A 106 -28.66 26.45 -20.36
CA GLU A 106 -29.94 26.43 -21.08
C GLU A 106 -30.96 27.37 -20.42
N ASP A 107 -30.83 28.64 -20.76
CA ASP A 107 -31.86 29.66 -20.62
C ASP A 107 -32.81 29.53 -21.83
N THR A 108 -33.88 28.74 -21.72
CA THR A 108 -35.05 28.88 -22.62
C THR A 108 -36.37 28.71 -21.87
N ASP A 109 -37.08 29.83 -21.78
CA ASP A 109 -38.47 29.96 -21.38
C ASP A 109 -39.39 29.47 -22.51
N SER A 110 -40.23 28.45 -22.27
CA SER A 110 -41.59 28.40 -22.84
C SER A 110 -42.46 27.27 -22.27
N ARG A 111 -43.67 27.68 -21.93
CA ARG A 111 -44.78 26.91 -21.35
C ARG A 111 -45.53 26.03 -22.36
N ASP A 112 -46.17 25.03 -21.76
CA ASP A 112 -47.56 24.58 -21.97
C ASP A 112 -47.83 23.33 -22.82
N THR A 113 -48.29 22.32 -22.07
CA THR A 113 -49.29 21.25 -22.29
C THR A 113 -49.53 20.65 -23.68
N THR A 114 -49.51 19.31 -23.75
CA THR A 114 -50.74 18.51 -23.96
C THR A 114 -50.44 17.01 -23.85
N ASP A 115 -51.34 16.37 -23.12
CA ASP A 115 -51.52 14.96 -22.78
C ASP A 115 -51.78 14.07 -24.01
N GLN A 116 -51.21 12.86 -24.04
CA GLN A 116 -51.87 11.67 -24.64
C GLN A 116 -51.18 10.34 -24.25
N GLU A 117 -51.95 9.52 -23.54
CA GLU A 117 -51.72 8.10 -23.24
C GLU A 117 -51.47 7.22 -24.49
N SER A 118 -50.60 6.20 -24.38
CA SER A 118 -51.03 4.79 -24.46
C SER A 118 -49.86 3.78 -24.42
N ASN A 119 -49.81 3.04 -23.32
CA ASN A 119 -49.82 1.57 -23.20
C ASN A 119 -48.68 0.65 -23.74
N HIS A 120 -48.09 -0.06 -22.76
CA HIS A 120 -47.76 -1.51 -22.70
C HIS A 120 -46.42 -2.10 -23.19
N GLY A 121 -45.77 -2.83 -22.27
CA GLY A 121 -44.73 -3.85 -22.51
C GLY A 121 -43.62 -3.86 -21.43
N PHE A 122 -43.90 -4.16 -20.16
CA PHE A 122 -43.85 -5.49 -19.52
C PHE A 122 -42.59 -6.35 -19.82
N LEU A 123 -41.68 -6.32 -18.83
CA LEU A 123 -40.69 -7.33 -18.39
C LEU A 123 -39.57 -7.81 -19.33
N GLY A 124 -38.33 -7.50 -18.93
CA GLY A 124 -37.13 -8.28 -19.22
C GLY A 124 -36.08 -8.02 -18.16
N ASN A 125 -35.90 -8.97 -17.23
CA ASN A 125 -34.93 -8.93 -16.13
C ASN A 125 -33.48 -8.84 -16.64
N PRO A 126 -32.54 -8.26 -15.85
CA PRO A 126 -31.11 -8.37 -16.08
C PRO A 126 -30.62 -9.78 -15.75
N ASP A 127 -29.98 -10.41 -16.73
CA ASP A 127 -29.23 -11.66 -16.59
C ASP A 127 -27.97 -11.38 -15.75
N SER A 128 -27.99 -11.83 -14.50
CA SER A 128 -26.91 -11.70 -13.52
C SER A 128 -26.19 -13.05 -13.47
N GLY A 129 -25.16 -13.19 -14.30
CA GLY A 129 -24.25 -14.35 -14.28
C GLY A 129 -23.06 -14.07 -13.36
N ASN A 130 -23.24 -14.33 -12.07
CA ASN A 130 -22.17 -14.40 -11.07
C ASN A 130 -21.89 -15.86 -10.75
N GLU A 131 -20.83 -16.42 -11.32
CA GLU A 131 -20.28 -17.71 -10.92
C GLU A 131 -18.87 -17.48 -10.36
N VAL A 132 -18.79 -17.39 -9.03
CA VAL A 132 -17.56 -17.56 -8.27
C VAL A 132 -17.86 -18.65 -7.25
N GLU A 133 -17.43 -19.87 -7.57
CA GLU A 133 -17.28 -20.93 -6.58
C GLU A 133 -15.78 -21.14 -6.37
N THR A 134 -15.28 -20.49 -5.32
CA THR A 134 -14.04 -20.83 -4.65
C THR A 134 -14.37 -21.85 -3.58
N GLU A 135 -13.92 -23.10 -3.74
CA GLU A 135 -13.87 -24.05 -2.65
C GLU A 135 -12.43 -24.15 -2.14
N GLU A 136 -12.37 -24.11 -0.82
CA GLU A 136 -11.24 -23.99 0.08
C GLU A 136 -10.57 -25.35 0.34
N ASP A 137 -9.51 -25.29 1.17
CA ASP A 137 -8.94 -26.35 2.00
C ASP A 137 -7.88 -27.26 1.35
N GLU A 138 -6.60 -27.04 1.63
CA GLU A 138 -5.88 -27.50 2.84
C GLU A 138 -5.74 -29.04 2.90
N GLU A 139 -4.61 -29.57 2.40
CA GLU A 139 -3.94 -30.69 3.07
C GLU A 139 -2.42 -30.50 3.08
N VAL A 140 -1.94 -30.22 4.29
CA VAL A 140 -0.54 -30.22 4.70
C VAL A 140 -0.14 -31.62 5.16
N GLU A 141 0.37 -32.46 4.26
CA GLU A 141 1.05 -33.70 4.68
C GLU A 141 2.52 -33.40 4.99
N SER A 142 2.72 -33.14 6.29
CA SER A 142 3.97 -32.99 6.99
C SER A 142 4.85 -34.25 6.92
N LEU A 143 6.07 -34.07 6.42
CA LEU A 143 7.33 -34.66 6.89
C LEU A 143 7.27 -36.04 7.57
N HIS A 144 7.58 -37.12 6.82
CA HIS A 144 8.13 -38.33 7.44
C HIS A 144 9.67 -38.28 7.39
N SER A 145 10.24 -37.99 8.56
CA SER A 145 11.67 -38.02 8.83
C SER A 145 12.28 -39.37 8.44
N GLY A 146 13.24 -39.32 7.52
CA GLY A 146 14.28 -40.34 7.46
C GLY A 146 15.25 -40.10 8.61
N ASP A 147 15.33 -41.04 9.54
CA ASP A 147 16.53 -41.34 10.35
C ASP A 147 16.18 -42.51 11.29
N VAL A 148 16.63 -43.72 10.94
CA VAL A 148 16.92 -44.76 11.94
C VAL A 148 18.31 -45.31 11.65
N GLU A 149 19.16 -45.09 12.64
CA GLU A 149 20.57 -45.38 12.75
C GLU A 149 21.00 -46.84 12.49
N ARG A 150 22.20 -46.94 11.90
CA ARG A 150 23.36 -47.76 12.33
C ARG A 150 23.09 -49.18 12.87
N ARG A 151 23.48 -50.19 12.10
CA ARG A 151 24.66 -51.03 12.38
C ARG A 151 25.06 -51.90 11.21
#